data_AF-A0A2J7RPV3-F1
#
_entry.id   AF-A0A2J7RPV3-F1
#
_cell.length_a   1.000
_cell.length_b   1.000
_cell.length_c   1.000
_cell.angle_alpha   90.00
_cell.angle_beta   90.00
_cell.angle_gamma   90.00
#
_symmetry.space_group_name_H-M   'P 1'
#
loop_
_entity.id
_entity.type
_entity.pdbx_description
1 polymer ?
#
loop_
_entity_poly.entity_id
_entity_poly.type
_entity_poly.pdbx_seq_one_letter_code
_entity_poly.pdbx_strand_id
1 'polypeptide(L)' 'SQFLSELTRMFRRARSHGSVVLTMKRYDGRTKPAPREGRKPLPEPSEYMCLIRATLRTQKISTVVSCADRRLCI' A
#
# COMPACT_ATOMS: atom_id res chain seq x y z
N SER A 1 -4.06 -13.88 3.21
CA SER A 1 -3.82 -13.64 1.77
C SER A 1 -4.97 -12.92 1.06
N GLN A 2 -5.78 -12.10 1.77
CA GLN A 2 -7.00 -11.46 1.23
C GLN A 2 -6.72 -10.44 0.12
N PHE A 3 -5.62 -9.70 0.20
CA PHE A 3 -5.24 -8.69 -0.80
C PHE A 3 -5.03 -9.27 -2.19
N LEU A 4 -4.28 -10.38 -2.30
CA LEU A 4 -3.97 -11.00 -3.60
C LEU A 4 -5.24 -11.54 -4.26
N SER A 5 -6.14 -12.15 -3.50
CA SER A 5 -7.42 -12.65 -4.03
C SER A 5 -8.28 -11.51 -4.60
N GLU A 6 -8.35 -10.36 -3.90
CA GLU A 6 -9.06 -9.18 -4.40
C GLU A 6 -8.36 -8.53 -5.60
N LEU A 7 -7.03 -8.50 -5.61
CA LEU A 7 -6.25 -8.02 -6.75
C LEU A 7 -6.50 -8.87 -8.00
N THR A 8 -6.54 -10.20 -7.87
CA THR A 8 -6.90 -11.09 -8.99
C THR A 8 -8.32 -10.84 -9.47
N ARG A 9 -9.28 -10.60 -8.57
CA ARG A 9 -10.66 -10.22 -8.93
C ARG A 9 -10.70 -8.89 -9.70
N MET A 10 -9.91 -7.90 -9.28
CA MET A 10 -9.77 -6.64 -10.01
C MET A 10 -9.24 -6.86 -11.43
N PHE A 11 -8.17 -7.65 -11.62
CA PHE A 11 -7.64 -7.91 -12.96
C PHE A 11 -8.62 -8.65 -13.86
N ARG A 12 -9.45 -9.56 -13.31
CA ARG A 12 -10.52 -10.19 -14.08
C ARG A 12 -11.55 -9.17 -14.58
N ARG A 13 -11.94 -8.21 -13.74
CA ARG A 13 -12.89 -7.13 -14.10
C ARG A 13 -12.27 -6.09 -15.04
N ALA A 14 -10.98 -5.81 -14.92
CA ALA A 14 -10.30 -4.82 -15.74
C ALA A 14 -10.39 -5.14 -17.24
N ARG A 15 -10.39 -6.42 -17.63
CA ARG A 15 -10.51 -6.85 -19.03
C ARG A 15 -11.67 -6.21 -19.80
N SER A 16 -12.80 -5.97 -19.15
CA SER A 16 -13.95 -5.29 -19.75
C SER A 16 -14.14 -3.84 -19.26
N HIS A 17 -13.58 -3.48 -18.11
CA HIS A 17 -13.86 -2.21 -17.45
C HIS A 17 -12.67 -1.23 -17.37
N GLY A 18 -11.51 -1.53 -17.97
CA GLY A 18 -10.38 -0.57 -18.11
C GLY A 18 -9.06 -1.10 -17.54
N SER A 19 -8.27 -0.23 -16.90
CA SER A 19 -6.97 -0.59 -16.35
C SER A 19 -6.95 -0.58 -14.82
N VAL A 20 -6.11 -1.45 -14.24
CA VAL A 20 -5.77 -1.42 -12.81
C VAL A 20 -4.53 -0.57 -12.65
N VAL A 21 -4.59 0.44 -11.79
CA VAL A 21 -3.41 1.24 -11.41
C VAL A 21 -2.86 0.68 -10.11
N LEU A 22 -1.59 0.27 -10.12
CA LEU A 22 -0.86 -0.19 -8.94
C LEU A 22 0.15 0.89 -8.53
N THR A 23 0.21 1.22 -7.25
CA THR A 23 1.26 2.09 -6.70
C THR A 23 1.94 1.38 -5.54
N MET A 24 3.27 1.48 -5.52
CA MET A 24 4.11 0.92 -4.47
C MET A 24 4.95 2.05 -3.89
N LYS A 25 4.82 2.32 -2.59
CA LYS A 25 5.54 3.39 -1.91
C LYS A 25 6.17 2.88 -0.63
N ARG A 26 7.37 3.37 -0.31
CA ARG A 26 7.98 3.19 1.02
C ARG A 26 7.04 3.74 2.09
N TYR A 27 6.84 2.97 3.16
CA TYR A 27 5.96 3.28 4.26
C TYR A 27 6.70 3.17 5.58
N ASP A 28 6.51 4.15 6.44
CA ASP A 28 7.22 4.37 7.71
C ASP A 28 6.31 4.12 8.92
N GLY A 29 5.16 3.47 8.73
CA GLY A 29 4.22 3.16 9.81
C GLY A 29 3.34 4.34 10.25
N ARG A 30 3.45 5.50 9.61
CA ARG A 30 2.70 6.70 10.02
C ARG A 30 1.22 6.56 9.67
N THR A 31 0.36 6.79 10.66
CA THR A 31 -1.10 6.89 10.50
C THR A 31 -1.61 8.32 10.64
N LYS A 32 -0.73 9.25 11.04
CA LYS A 32 -1.02 10.67 11.23
C LYS A 32 -0.15 11.52 10.31
N PRO A 33 -0.63 12.73 9.91
CA PRO A 33 0.16 13.68 9.14
C PRO A 33 1.45 14.09 9.84
N ALA A 34 2.41 14.62 9.07
CA ALA A 34 3.59 15.26 9.62
C ALA A 34 3.18 16.43 10.55
N PRO A 35 3.82 16.60 11.71
CA PRO A 35 3.60 17.74 12.58
C PRO A 35 3.87 19.06 11.85
N ARG A 36 3.11 20.10 12.22
CA ARG A 36 3.39 21.48 11.77
C ARG A 36 4.72 21.97 12.36
N GLU A 37 5.32 22.94 11.69
CA GLU A 37 6.55 23.60 12.16
C GLU A 37 6.42 24.07 13.62
N GLY A 38 7.50 23.90 14.40
CA GLY A 38 7.53 24.21 15.84
C GLY A 38 7.05 23.09 16.77
N ARG A 39 6.54 21.97 16.25
CA ARG A 39 6.25 20.77 17.06
C ARG A 39 7.38 19.75 16.99
N LYS A 40 7.51 18.93 18.04
CA LYS A 40 8.54 17.87 18.10
C LYS A 40 8.46 16.99 16.84
N PRO A 41 9.61 16.68 16.21
CA PRO A 41 9.65 15.81 15.04
C PRO A 41 9.16 14.41 15.41
N LEU A 42 8.64 13.70 14.39
CA LEU A 42 8.27 12.31 14.56
C LEU A 42 9.53 11.46 14.80
N PRO A 43 9.43 10.37 15.59
CA PRO A 43 10.53 9.42 15.74
C PRO A 43 10.95 8.88 14.37
N GLU A 44 12.25 8.62 14.23
CA GLU A 44 12.77 7.89 13.07
C GLU A 44 12.17 6.48 13.04
N PRO A 45 11.68 6.01 11.88
CA PRO A 45 11.10 4.68 11.76
C PRO A 45 12.17 3.59 11.93
N SER A 46 11.90 2.63 12.81
CA SER A 46 12.80 1.50 13.09
C SER A 46 12.83 0.46 11.97
N GLU A 47 11.72 0.32 11.24
CA GLU A 47 11.60 -0.59 10.10
C GLU A 47 10.82 0.11 8.98
N TYR A 48 11.31 -0.07 7.75
CA TYR A 48 10.60 0.40 6.57
C TYR A 48 9.77 -0.72 5.98
N MET A 49 8.52 -0.40 5.70
CA MET A 49 7.55 -1.26 5.07
C MET A 49 7.27 -0.75 3.66
N CYS A 50 6.47 -1.51 2.93
CA CYS A 50 6.01 -1.17 1.60
C CYS A 50 4.48 -1.08 1.59
N LEU A 51 3.94 0.05 1.15
CA LEU A 51 2.51 0.26 0.99
C LEU A 51 2.13 0.10 -0.48
N ILE A 52 1.38 -0.95 -0.77
CA ILE A 52 0.86 -1.26 -2.08
C ILE A 52 -0.60 -0.84 -2.14
N ARG A 53 -0.98 -0.08 -3.16
CA ARG A 53 -2.37 0.29 -3.44
C ARG A 53 -2.74 -0.09 -4.86
N ALA A 54 -3.92 -0.69 -5.03
CA ALA A 54 -4.50 -0.98 -6.33
C ALA A 54 -5.85 -0.26 -6.48
N THR A 55 -6.09 0.32 -7.64
CA THR A 55 -7.33 1.03 -7.96
C THR A 55 -7.84 0.66 -9.34
N LEU A 56 -9.14 0.34 -9.41
CA LEU A 56 -9.90 0.12 -10.64
C LEU A 56 -11.17 0.97 -10.57
N ARG A 57 -11.18 2.10 -11.28
CA ARG A 57 -12.26 3.11 -11.23
C ARG A 57 -12.59 3.54 -9.79
N THR A 58 -13.68 3.03 -9.24
CA THR A 58 -14.17 3.33 -7.89
C THR A 58 -13.67 2.36 -6.82
N GLN A 59 -13.25 1.15 -7.22
CA GLN A 59 -12.77 0.14 -6.28
C GLN A 59 -11.30 0.41 -5.92
N LYS A 60 -11.01 0.45 -4.62
CA LYS A 60 -9.66 0.70 -4.08
C LYS A 60 -9.34 -0.34 -3.01
N ILE A 61 -8.15 -0.94 -3.10
CA ILE A 61 -7.61 -1.85 -2.09
C ILE A 61 -6.17 -1.46 -1.76
N SER A 62 -5.73 -1.70 -0.54
CA SER A 62 -4.36 -1.42 -0.11
C SER A 62 -3.88 -2.43 0.90
N THR A 63 -2.57 -2.70 0.91
CA THR A 63 -1.91 -3.53 1.91
C THR A 63 -0.55 -2.96 2.27
N VAL A 64 -0.12 -3.20 3.51
CA VAL A 64 1.24 -2.95 3.97
C VAL A 64 1.99 -4.28 4.00
N VAL A 65 3.23 -4.29 3.54
CA VAL A 65 4.12 -5.45 3.49
C VAL A 65 5.39 -5.08 4.25
N SER A 66 5.75 -5.86 5.27
CA SER A 66 7.04 -5.70 5.97
C SER A 66 8.10 -6.63 5.38
N CYS A 67 9.37 -6.33 5.63
CA CYS A 67 10.48 -7.18 5.17
C CYS A 67 10.49 -8.54 5.88
N ALA A 68 9.96 -8.58 7.11
CA ALA A 68 9.73 -9.82 7.85
C ALA A 68 8.74 -10.77 7.15
N ASP A 69 7.84 -10.24 6.32
CA ASP A 69 6.88 -11.01 5.54
C ASP A 69 7.57 -11.57 4.26
N ARG A 70 8.45 -12.55 4.49
CA ARG A 70 9.38 -13.20 3.53
C ARG A 70 8.77 -13.77 2.24
N ARG A 71 7.46 -13.61 2.01
CA ARG A 71 6.75 -14.12 0.82
C ARG A 71 6.48 -13.06 -0.25
N LEU A 72 6.74 -11.77 0.02
CA LEU A 72 6.50 -10.69 -0.94
C LEU A 72 7.70 -9.78 -1.21
N CYS A 73 8.83 -9.98 -0.53
CA CYS A 73 10.09 -9.32 -0.86
C CYS A 73 10.76 -10.11 -1.98
N ILE A 74 10.43 -9.73 -3.21
CA ILE A 74 11.11 -10.19 -4.43
C ILE A 74 12.46 -9.46 -4.54
#